data_AF-A0A1Q7UAX7-F1
#
_entry.id   AF-A0A1Q7UAX7-F1
#
_cell.length_a   1.000
_cell.length_b   1.000
_cell.length_c   1.000
_cell.angle_alpha   90.00
_cell.angle_beta   90.00
_cell.angle_gamma   90.00
#
_symmetry.space_group_name_H-M   'P 1'
#
loop_
_entity.id
_entity.type
_entity.pdbx_description
1 polymer ?
#
loop_
_entity_poly.entity_id
_entity_poly.type
_entity_poly.pdbx_seq_one_letter_code
_entity_poly.pdbx_strand_id
1 'polypeptide(L)' 'MDDWWSVDDEILACLAVNPYLTPAELGHKLGMSEPATSSLLALLAAEGKVRLRTVERADSPDR' A
#
# COMPACT_ATOMS: atom_id res chain seq x y z
N MET A 1 -7.26 23.37 -12.28
CA MET A 1 -6.28 22.26 -12.32
C MET A 1 -6.10 21.86 -10.87
N ASP A 2 -7.12 21.24 -10.29
CA ASP A 2 -7.34 21.31 -8.84
C ASP A 2 -7.77 19.96 -8.27
N ASP A 3 -7.00 18.91 -8.55
CA ASP A 3 -7.02 17.68 -7.76
C ASP A 3 -5.73 16.91 -8.05
N TRP A 4 -4.62 17.45 -7.58
CA TRP A 4 -3.37 16.72 -7.50
C TRP A 4 -3.34 16.01 -6.14
N TRP A 5 -4.26 15.08 -5.91
CA TRP A 5 -4.15 14.19 -4.75
C TRP A 5 -2.88 13.35 -4.95
N SER A 6 -2.04 13.28 -3.92
CA SER A 6 -0.94 12.33 -3.96
C SER A 6 -1.54 10.93 -3.85
N VAL A 7 -0.98 9.96 -4.57
CA VAL A 7 -1.32 8.53 -4.40
C VAL A 7 -1.20 8.12 -2.92
N ASP A 8 -0.31 8.75 -2.18
CA ASP A 8 -0.17 8.59 -0.73
C ASP A 8 -1.45 8.96 0.03
N ASP A 9 -2.11 10.06 -0.35
CA ASP A 9 -3.33 10.53 0.31
C ASP A 9 -4.50 9.57 0.04
N GLU A 10 -4.58 9.02 -1.17
CA GLU A 10 -5.57 7.99 -1.52
C GLU A 10 -5.34 6.69 -0.74
N ILE A 11 -4.08 6.29 -0.58
CA ILE A 11 -3.70 5.14 0.27
C ILE A 11 -4.14 5.38 1.72
N LEU A 12 -3.83 6.55 2.28
CA LEU A 12 -4.19 6.89 3.66
C LEU A 12 -5.71 6.99 3.85
N ALA A 13 -6.43 7.54 2.87
CA ALA A 13 -7.89 7.59 2.89
C ALA A 13 -8.51 6.19 2.87
N CYS A 14 -7.98 5.28 2.04
CA CYS A 14 -8.42 3.88 2.03
C CYS A 14 -8.18 3.21 3.40
N LEU A 15 -7.01 3.42 4.00
CA LEU A 15 -6.65 2.85 5.31
C LEU A 15 -7.42 3.49 6.47
N ALA A 16 -7.89 4.72 6.33
CA ALA A 16 -8.77 5.36 7.31
C ALA A 16 -10.15 4.69 7.35
N VAL A 17 -10.65 4.20 6.21
CA VAL A 17 -11.92 3.48 6.11
C VAL A 17 -11.75 2.00 6.50
N ASN A 18 -10.71 1.34 5.99
CA ASN A 18 -10.35 -0.03 6.38
C ASN A 18 -8.85 -0.10 6.72
N PRO A 19 -8.48 -0.15 8.02
CA PRO A 19 -7.08 -0.13 8.45
C PRO A 19 -6.34 -1.44 8.17
N TYR A 20 -7.03 -2.48 7.69
CA TYR A 20 -6.46 -3.80 7.41
C TYR A 20 -6.73 -4.18 5.95
N LEU A 21 -5.79 -3.78 5.08
CA LEU A 21 -5.75 -4.15 3.67
C LEU A 21 -4.38 -4.73 3.35
N THR A 22 -4.38 -5.81 2.58
CA THR A 22 -3.16 -6.32 1.94
C THR A 22 -2.72 -5.38 0.80
N PRO A 23 -1.45 -5.39 0.38
CA PRO A 23 -1.00 -4.63 -0.78
C PRO A 23 -1.78 -4.96 -2.06
N ALA A 24 -2.18 -6.23 -2.24
CA ALA A 24 -2.99 -6.67 -3.38
C ALA A 24 -4.39 -6.02 -3.38
N GLU A 25 -5.10 -6.07 -2.24
CA GLU A 25 -6.44 -5.48 -2.10
C GLU A 25 -6.41 -3.96 -2.27
N LEU A 26 -5.40 -3.31 -1.68
CA LEU A 26 -5.22 -1.86 -1.78
C LEU A 26 -4.88 -1.46 -3.22
N GLY A 27 -3.97 -2.18 -3.88
CA GLY A 27 -3.63 -1.95 -5.27
C GLY A 27 -4.84 -2.11 -6.19
N HIS A 28 -5.64 -3.17 -5.99
CA HIS A 28 -6.87 -3.37 -6.76
C HIS A 28 -7.86 -2.20 -6.61
N LYS A 29 -8.03 -1.67 -5.39
CA LYS A 29 -8.90 -0.51 -5.13
C LYS A 29 -8.43 0.76 -5.82
N LEU A 30 -7.12 0.95 -5.92
CA LEU A 30 -6.48 2.15 -6.47
C LEU A 30 -6.08 2.02 -7.96
N GLY A 31 -6.39 0.89 -8.60
CA GLY A 31 -5.98 0.63 -9.99
C GLY A 31 -4.47 0.46 -10.17
N MET A 32 -3.77 0.05 -9.11
CA MET A 32 -2.32 -0.13 -9.06
C MET A 32 -1.94 -1.61 -9.04
N SER A 33 -0.73 -1.91 -9.52
CA SER A 33 -0.17 -3.25 -9.33
C SER A 33 0.22 -3.47 -7.87
N GLU A 34 0.15 -4.72 -7.42
CA GLU A 34 0.57 -5.10 -6.07
C GLU A 34 2.04 -4.73 -5.77
N PRO A 35 3.03 -4.97 -6.66
CA PRO A 35 4.42 -4.58 -6.39
C PRO A 35 4.62 -3.06 -6.24
N ALA A 36 3.91 -2.26 -7.04
CA ALA A 36 3.96 -0.80 -6.93
C ALA A 36 3.36 -0.34 -5.59
N THR A 37 2.24 -0.94 -5.20
CA THR A 37 1.56 -0.67 -3.92
C THR A 37 2.46 -1.04 -2.73
N SER A 38 3.09 -2.21 -2.76
CA SER A 38 4.04 -2.66 -1.75
C SER A 38 5.23 -1.69 -1.61
N SER A 39 5.74 -1.18 -2.73
CA SER A 39 6.87 -0.23 -2.72
C SER A 39 6.48 1.10 -2.06
N LEU A 40 5.29 1.63 -2.37
CA LEU A 40 4.77 2.85 -1.74
C LEU A 40 4.49 2.66 -0.25
N LEU A 41 3.87 1.53 0.14
CA LEU A 41 3.64 1.22 1.54
C LEU A 41 4.94 1.15 2.35
N ALA A 42 6.03 0.64 1.75
CA ALA A 42 7.34 0.64 2.39
C ALA A 42 7.89 2.06 2.61
N LEU A 43 7.73 2.96 1.63
CA LEU A 43 8.12 4.37 1.77
C LEU A 43 7.29 5.09 2.84
N LEU A 44 5.97 4.93 2.81
CA LEU A 44 5.06 5.51 3.80
C LEU A 44 5.33 4.97 5.21
N ALA A 45 5.74 3.71 5.33
CA ALA A 45 6.14 3.14 6.61
C ALA A 45 7.45 3.75 7.12
N ALA A 46 8.44 3.97 6.23
CA ALA A 46 9.68 4.65 6.57
C ALA A 46 9.44 6.12 7.02
N GLU A 47 8.43 6.78 6.45
CA GLU A 47 7.98 8.12 6.86
C GLU A 47 7.10 8.13 8.12
N GLY A 48 6.75 6.95 8.66
CA GLY A 48 5.90 6.81 9.85
C GLY A 48 4.41 7.07 9.61
N LYS A 49 3.97 7.15 8.34
CA LYS A 49 2.57 7.39 7.96
C LYS A 49 1.71 6.14 8.02
N VAL A 50 2.31 4.96 7.84
CA VAL A 50 1.63 3.65 8.01
C VAL A 50 2.47 2.71 8.86
N ARG A 51 1.85 1.64 9.37
CA ARG A 51 2.54 0.58 10.13
C ARG A 51 2.37 -0.76 9.44
N LEU A 52 3.47 -1.38 9.03
CA LEU A 52 3.48 -2.77 8.57
C LEU A 52 3.35 -3.69 9.79
N ARG A 53 2.30 -4.51 9.86
CA ARG A 53 2.04 -5.42 10.99
C ARG A 53 2.42 -6.87 10.71
N THR A 54 2.14 -7.33 9.50
CA THR A 54 2.44 -8.69 9.07
C THR A 54 3.50 -8.61 7.99
N VAL A 55 4.56 -9.38 8.16
CA VAL A 55 5.57 -9.63 7.15
C VAL A 55 5.70 -11.14 7.08
N GLU A 56 5.48 -11.69 5.91
CA GLU A 56 5.65 -13.11 5.65
C GLU A 56 6.82 -13.32 4.70
N ARG A 57 7.36 -14.54 4.72
CA ARG A 57 8.33 -14.94 3.72
C ARG A 57 7.58 -15.03 2.40
N ALA A 58 7.98 -14.25 1.40
CA ALA A 58 7.52 -14.47 0.04
C ALA A 58 7.79 -15.94 -0.34
N ASP A 59 6.80 -16.60 -0.93
CA ASP A 59 7.04 -17.90 -1.54
C ASP A 59 8.28 -17.75 -2.42
N SER A 60 9.29 -18.59 -2.16
CA SER A 60 10.40 -18.68 -3.09
C SER A 60 9.74 -19.03 -4.43
N PRO A 61 9.99 -18.27 -5.52
CA PRO A 61 9.69 -18.79 -6.85
C PRO A 61 10.60 -20.00 -6.98
N ASP A 62 10.09 -21.16 -6.59
CA ASP A 62 10.93 -22.27 -6.13
C ASP A 62 11.77 -22.78 -7.31
N ARG A 63 13.06 -22.96 -7.03
CA ARG A 63 13.95 -24.06 -7.46
C ARG A 63 13.84 -24.64 -8.87
#